data_AF-A0A379G1F3-F1
#
_entry.id   AF-A0A379G1F3-F1
#
_cell.length_a   1.000
_cell.length_b   1.000
_cell.length_c   1.000
_cell.angle_alpha   90.00
_cell.angle_beta   90.00
_cell.angle_gamma   90.00
#
_symmetry.space_group_name_H-M   'P 1'
#
loop_
_entity.id
_entity.type
_entity.pdbx_description
1 polymer ?
#
loop_
_entity_poly.entity_id
_entity_poly.type
_entity_poly.pdbx_seq_one_letter_code
_entity_poly.pdbx_strand_id
1 'polypeptide(L)'
;MMLQSYATDSRYYLTEKLLNILLSYTNRFAYNTSLIFVATKSILSTMSQNAVYHLRQQRLALSTKPFKARGCRVKRCQYCLLPIPQCLCDETVSVQAKSQFCLIMFDGEVFKPSNTGKLIADILPDTLAYQWSRTEPDSQLLAVLQDTTRQPYLIFPDSYAQNDRIVVNQPSISDKPALFILLDGTWPEARKMFRKSPYLDNIPMLSINDKARTDYLLRIPSREEQHCTVEVAATVLEQAGDIEASKQLFAHFNLFKHKYLEGKPHHPTAQRILSQDPQ
;
A
#
# COMPACT_ATOMS: atom_id res chain seq x y z
N MET A 1 25.54 8.01 -48.05
CA MET A 1 24.15 8.13 -48.55
C MET A 1 23.40 6.87 -48.15
N MET A 2 22.45 7.01 -47.22
CA MET A 2 21.31 6.13 -46.86
C MET A 2 21.15 6.07 -45.34
N LEU A 3 20.23 6.91 -44.87
CA LEU A 3 19.61 6.88 -43.54
C LEU A 3 18.43 5.91 -43.54
N GLN A 4 18.20 5.36 -42.36
CA GLN A 4 17.22 4.35 -41.98
C GLN A 4 15.76 4.86 -42.09
N SER A 5 14.85 3.94 -42.44
CA SER A 5 13.40 4.14 -42.42
C SER A 5 12.83 4.00 -41.00
N TYR A 6 12.10 5.02 -40.54
CA TYR A 6 11.20 4.92 -39.38
C TYR A 6 9.80 4.58 -39.85
N ALA A 7 9.25 3.45 -39.37
CA ALA A 7 7.85 3.12 -39.49
C ALA A 7 7.06 3.89 -38.42
N THR A 8 6.15 4.74 -38.86
CA THR A 8 5.26 5.60 -38.05
C THR A 8 4.11 4.79 -37.44
N ASP A 9 3.96 4.90 -36.11
CA ASP A 9 2.95 4.25 -35.27
C ASP A 9 1.57 4.95 -35.42
N SER A 10 0.55 4.16 -35.79
CA SER A 10 -0.85 4.55 -36.06
C SER A 10 -1.60 5.14 -34.84
N ARG A 11 -1.00 5.12 -33.64
CA ARG A 11 -1.62 5.62 -32.40
C ARG A 11 -1.60 7.15 -32.23
N TYR A 12 -0.73 7.87 -32.95
CA TYR A 12 -0.69 9.34 -32.89
C TYR A 12 -1.82 10.04 -33.67
N TYR A 13 -2.45 9.36 -34.63
CA TYR A 13 -3.53 9.96 -35.42
C TYR A 13 -4.89 9.94 -34.71
N LEU A 14 -5.11 9.03 -33.76
CA LEU A 14 -6.36 8.96 -32.99
C LEU A 14 -6.43 10.03 -31.88
N THR A 15 -5.28 10.45 -31.32
CA THR A 15 -5.21 11.47 -30.27
C THR A 15 -5.49 12.87 -30.82
N GLU A 16 -4.94 13.22 -31.98
CA GLU A 16 -5.21 14.49 -32.69
C GLU A 16 -6.68 14.65 -33.09
N LYS A 17 -7.31 13.57 -33.57
CA LYS A 17 -8.72 13.61 -33.99
C LYS A 17 -9.68 13.78 -32.80
N LEU A 18 -9.41 13.13 -31.67
CA LEU A 18 -10.22 13.31 -30.45
C LEU A 18 -10.02 14.68 -29.81
N LEU A 19 -8.79 15.22 -29.85
CA LEU A 19 -8.49 16.57 -29.37
C LEU A 19 -9.21 17.64 -30.21
N ASN A 20 -9.20 17.49 -31.54
CA ASN A 20 -9.89 18.41 -32.45
C ASN A 20 -11.43 18.29 -32.37
N ILE A 21 -11.97 17.09 -32.11
CA ILE A 21 -13.40 16.93 -31.84
C ILE A 21 -13.77 17.65 -30.53
N LEU A 22 -13.00 17.48 -29.45
CA LEU A 22 -13.25 18.18 -28.18
C LEU A 22 -13.10 19.70 -28.28
N LEU A 23 -12.16 20.21 -29.09
CA LEU A 23 -11.99 21.64 -29.38
C LEU A 23 -13.11 22.20 -30.26
N SER A 24 -13.78 21.37 -31.07
CA SER A 24 -14.91 21.82 -31.90
C SER A 24 -16.22 21.98 -31.14
N TYR A 25 -16.36 21.33 -29.97
CA TYR A 25 -17.56 21.44 -29.12
C TYR A 25 -17.52 22.61 -28.12
N THR A 26 -16.38 23.27 -27.91
CA THR A 26 -16.23 24.34 -26.91
C THR A 26 -16.50 25.74 -27.43
N ASN A 27 -16.87 25.91 -28.71
CA ASN A 27 -17.01 27.22 -29.31
C ASN A 27 -18.41 27.88 -29.13
N ARG A 28 -19.09 27.63 -28.01
CA ARG A 28 -20.39 28.29 -27.74
C ARG A 28 -20.74 28.67 -26.30
N PHE A 29 -19.85 28.56 -25.33
CA PHE A 29 -20.08 29.15 -24.01
C PHE A 29 -18.75 29.67 -23.42
N ALA A 30 -18.59 30.99 -23.45
CA ALA A 30 -17.49 31.69 -22.79
C ALA A 30 -17.71 31.69 -21.28
N TYR A 31 -17.27 30.64 -20.58
CA TYR A 31 -17.16 30.64 -19.12
C TYR A 31 -15.91 29.87 -18.66
N ASN A 32 -15.02 30.61 -17.98
CA ASN A 32 -13.92 30.17 -17.11
C ASN A 32 -13.08 28.96 -17.55
N THR A 33 -12.09 29.22 -18.41
CA THR A 33 -10.97 28.33 -18.72
C THR A 33 -10.14 27.89 -17.50
N SER A 34 -10.25 28.57 -16.36
CA SER A 34 -9.55 28.21 -15.12
C SER A 34 -10.15 27.01 -14.37
N LEU A 35 -11.45 26.72 -14.49
CA LEU A 35 -12.07 25.56 -13.84
C LEU A 35 -11.88 24.26 -14.64
N ILE A 36 -11.83 24.36 -15.97
CA ILE A 36 -11.67 23.19 -16.85
C ILE A 36 -10.25 22.63 -16.75
N PHE A 37 -9.23 23.49 -16.58
CA PHE A 37 -7.84 23.05 -16.42
C PHE A 37 -7.58 22.36 -15.07
N VAL A 38 -8.35 22.70 -14.03
CA VAL A 38 -8.31 22.02 -12.72
C VAL A 38 -9.04 20.67 -12.80
N ALA A 39 -10.14 20.57 -13.54
CA ALA A 39 -10.89 19.32 -13.71
C ALA A 39 -10.15 18.28 -14.58
N THR A 40 -9.36 18.70 -15.59
CA THR A 40 -8.57 17.75 -16.40
C THR A 40 -7.28 17.29 -15.73
N LYS A 41 -6.78 18.02 -14.71
CA LYS A 41 -5.68 17.55 -13.86
C LYS A 41 -6.10 16.44 -12.89
N SER A 42 -7.41 16.25 -12.72
CA SER A 42 -8.02 15.27 -11.81
C SER A 42 -8.36 13.92 -12.47
N ILE A 43 -8.07 13.72 -13.75
CA ILE A 43 -8.46 12.48 -14.50
C ILE A 43 -7.28 11.91 -15.30
N LEU A 44 -6.04 12.26 -14.92
CA LEU A 44 -4.86 11.47 -15.29
C LEU A 44 -4.52 10.60 -14.09
N SER A 45 -4.81 9.30 -14.21
CA SER A 45 -4.25 8.24 -13.38
C SER A 45 -2.75 8.47 -13.20
N THR A 46 -2.35 9.15 -12.13
CA THR A 46 -0.98 9.14 -11.64
C THR A 46 -0.71 7.74 -11.17
N MET A 47 -0.19 6.90 -12.06
CA MET A 47 0.43 5.61 -11.78
C MET A 47 1.28 5.75 -10.50
N SER A 48 0.72 5.33 -9.36
CA SER A 48 1.05 5.94 -8.06
C SER A 48 2.48 5.61 -7.63
N GLN A 49 3.36 6.60 -7.76
CA GLN A 49 4.68 6.58 -7.15
C GLN A 49 4.50 6.86 -5.65
N ASN A 50 4.18 5.81 -4.89
CA ASN A 50 4.02 5.89 -3.43
C ASN A 50 5.34 5.61 -2.69
N ALA A 51 5.35 5.81 -1.37
CA ALA A 51 6.57 5.63 -0.56
C ALA A 51 7.17 4.21 -0.68
N VAL A 52 6.33 3.18 -0.78
CA VAL A 52 6.81 1.79 -0.92
C VAL A 52 7.42 1.56 -2.31
N TYR A 53 6.82 2.12 -3.36
CA TYR A 53 7.40 2.13 -4.71
C TYR A 53 8.77 2.84 -4.71
N HIS A 54 8.87 4.02 -4.10
CA HIS A 54 10.13 4.76 -4.02
C HIS A 54 11.21 3.98 -3.26
N LEU A 55 10.84 3.42 -2.10
CA LEU A 55 11.75 2.56 -1.33
C LEU A 55 12.22 1.38 -2.18
N ARG A 56 11.33 0.76 -2.96
CA ARG A 56 11.69 -0.32 -3.88
C ARG A 56 12.71 0.13 -4.91
N GLN A 57 12.50 1.28 -5.56
CA GLN A 57 13.42 1.81 -6.58
C GLN A 57 14.79 2.11 -5.99
N GLN A 58 14.85 2.74 -4.81
CA GLN A 58 16.10 2.98 -4.10
C GLN A 58 16.83 1.67 -3.80
N ARG A 59 16.12 0.65 -3.29
CA ARG A 59 16.71 -0.65 -2.96
C ARG A 59 17.15 -1.41 -4.22
N LEU A 60 16.45 -1.28 -5.35
CA LEU A 60 16.90 -1.84 -6.64
C LEU A 60 18.18 -1.16 -7.13
N ALA A 61 18.27 0.17 -7.04
CA ALA A 61 19.43 0.94 -7.48
C ALA A 61 20.70 0.61 -6.68
N LEU A 62 20.56 0.33 -5.38
CA LEU A 62 21.65 -0.09 -4.51
C LEU A 62 22.00 -1.58 -4.62
N SER A 63 21.18 -2.37 -5.31
CA SER A 63 21.35 -3.82 -5.36
C SER A 63 22.44 -4.22 -6.35
N THR A 64 23.51 -4.84 -5.85
CA THR A 64 24.59 -5.38 -6.69
C THR A 64 24.27 -6.75 -7.29
N LYS A 65 23.14 -7.37 -6.89
CA LYS A 65 22.70 -8.69 -7.37
C LYS A 65 21.21 -8.63 -7.73
N PRO A 66 20.77 -9.23 -8.85
CA PRO A 66 19.35 -9.24 -9.20
C PRO A 66 18.53 -10.00 -8.15
N PHE A 67 17.51 -9.35 -7.59
CA PHE A 67 16.58 -10.00 -6.65
C PHE A 67 15.76 -11.06 -7.38
N LYS A 68 15.93 -12.34 -7.00
CA LYS A 68 15.16 -13.46 -7.56
C LYS A 68 14.01 -13.83 -6.62
N ALA A 69 12.86 -13.17 -6.76
CA ALA A 69 11.63 -13.58 -6.09
C ALA A 69 11.17 -14.99 -6.54
N ARG A 70 10.40 -15.71 -5.72
CA ARG A 70 9.70 -16.92 -6.17
C ARG A 70 8.81 -16.58 -7.36
N GLY A 71 8.90 -17.36 -8.45
CA GLY A 71 8.24 -17.05 -9.72
C GLY A 71 8.94 -15.96 -10.53
N CYS A 72 10.26 -15.82 -10.42
CA CYS A 72 11.07 -14.81 -11.11
C CYS A 72 10.94 -14.76 -12.64
N ARG A 73 10.38 -15.80 -13.27
CA ARG A 73 10.10 -15.85 -14.72
C ARG A 73 8.83 -15.09 -15.12
N VAL A 74 7.95 -14.80 -14.17
CA VAL A 74 6.69 -14.08 -14.42
C VAL A 74 7.00 -12.59 -14.61
N LYS A 75 6.64 -12.03 -15.76
CA LYS A 75 6.68 -10.58 -16.00
C LYS A 75 5.59 -9.91 -15.16
N ARG A 76 5.99 -8.96 -14.32
CA ARG A 76 5.12 -8.29 -13.34
C ARG A 76 5.07 -6.79 -13.58
N CYS A 77 3.94 -6.19 -13.21
CA CYS A 77 3.83 -4.74 -13.10
C CYS A 77 4.89 -4.23 -12.11
N GLN A 78 5.55 -3.11 -12.42
CA GLN A 78 6.59 -2.53 -11.55
C GLN A 78 6.03 -1.84 -10.29
N TYR A 79 4.72 -1.58 -10.27
CA TYR A 79 4.00 -0.94 -9.18
C TYR A 79 3.35 -2.00 -8.26
N CYS A 80 2.24 -2.60 -8.69
CA CYS A 80 1.51 -3.56 -7.85
C CYS A 80 2.17 -4.94 -7.71
N LEU A 81 3.22 -5.24 -8.48
CA LEU A 81 3.95 -6.52 -8.51
C LEU A 81 3.13 -7.76 -8.89
N LEU A 82 1.88 -7.58 -9.35
CA LEU A 82 1.09 -8.66 -9.93
C LEU A 82 1.56 -8.98 -11.37
N PRO A 83 1.29 -10.19 -11.89
CA PRO A 83 1.54 -10.49 -13.30
C PRO A 83 0.84 -9.45 -14.18
N ILE A 84 1.44 -9.10 -15.32
CA ILE A 84 0.91 -8.01 -16.19
C ILE A 84 -0.59 -8.17 -16.53
N PRO A 85 -1.10 -9.37 -16.89
CA PRO A 85 -2.52 -9.54 -17.20
C PRO A 85 -3.45 -9.35 -15.98
N GLN A 86 -2.93 -9.51 -14.76
CA GLN A 86 -3.63 -9.32 -13.49
C GLN A 86 -3.22 -8.02 -12.81
N CYS A 87 -2.74 -7.02 -13.55
CA CYS A 87 -2.47 -5.70 -12.99
C CYS A 87 -3.73 -5.13 -12.33
N LEU A 88 -3.54 -4.39 -11.24
CA LEU A 88 -4.63 -3.72 -10.51
C LEU A 88 -4.47 -2.20 -10.44
N CYS A 89 -3.43 -1.65 -11.06
CA CYS A 89 -3.07 -0.24 -10.90
C CYS A 89 -4.17 0.71 -11.40
N ASP A 90 -4.85 0.36 -12.48
CA ASP A 90 -5.96 1.17 -13.03
C ASP A 90 -7.23 1.10 -12.17
N GLU A 91 -7.32 0.11 -11.28
CA GLU A 91 -8.43 -0.08 -10.33
C GLU A 91 -8.13 0.52 -8.95
N THR A 92 -6.91 1.04 -8.75
CA THR A 92 -6.50 1.61 -7.47
C THR A 92 -7.11 2.99 -7.29
N VAL A 93 -7.85 3.18 -6.20
CA VAL A 93 -8.48 4.47 -5.85
C VAL A 93 -7.89 4.99 -4.56
N SER A 94 -7.30 6.18 -4.61
CA SER A 94 -6.76 6.84 -3.41
C SER A 94 -7.88 7.41 -2.54
N VAL A 95 -7.68 7.36 -1.23
CA VAL A 95 -8.59 7.87 -0.21
C VAL A 95 -7.79 8.71 0.79
N GLN A 96 -8.45 9.71 1.37
CA GLN A 96 -7.87 10.53 2.42
C GLN A 96 -8.19 9.94 3.80
N ALA A 97 -7.25 10.01 4.73
CA ALA A 97 -7.42 9.63 6.12
C ALA A 97 -6.76 10.68 7.02
N LYS A 98 -7.29 10.89 8.23
CA LYS A 98 -6.60 11.72 9.23
C LYS A 98 -5.36 11.00 9.74
N SER A 99 -5.50 9.70 9.98
CA SER A 99 -4.40 8.82 10.40
C SER A 99 -3.38 8.65 9.28
N GLN A 100 -2.12 8.50 9.68
CA GLN A 100 -1.00 8.23 8.79
C GLN A 100 -0.37 6.89 9.15
N PHE A 101 0.15 6.18 8.15
CA PHE A 101 0.95 4.97 8.37
C PHE A 101 2.43 5.22 8.15
N CYS A 102 3.26 4.57 8.98
CA CYS A 102 4.70 4.46 8.80
C CYS A 102 5.08 2.97 8.75
N LEU A 103 5.47 2.49 7.56
CA LEU A 103 5.91 1.13 7.33
C LEU A 103 7.43 1.04 7.55
N ILE A 104 7.86 0.25 8.53
CA ILE A 104 9.26 -0.10 8.73
C ILE A 104 9.45 -1.52 8.18
N MET A 105 10.03 -1.62 6.99
CA MET A 105 10.07 -2.86 6.22
C MET A 105 11.36 -3.64 6.46
N PHE A 106 11.27 -4.94 6.72
CA PHE A 106 12.43 -5.83 6.80
C PHE A 106 13.14 -5.93 5.44
N ASP A 107 14.39 -6.40 5.45
CA ASP A 107 15.16 -6.56 4.22
C ASP A 107 14.45 -7.47 3.20
N GLY A 108 14.36 -6.97 1.97
CA GLY A 108 13.75 -7.66 0.85
C GLY A 108 12.21 -7.70 0.83
N GLU A 109 11.51 -7.22 1.88
CA GLU A 109 10.03 -7.20 1.88
C GLU A 109 9.46 -6.36 0.73
N VAL A 110 10.08 -5.21 0.47
CA VAL A 110 9.68 -4.28 -0.59
C VAL A 110 9.68 -4.91 -1.99
N PHE A 111 10.36 -6.05 -2.17
CA PHE A 111 10.39 -6.77 -3.44
C PHE A 111 9.40 -7.93 -3.52
N LYS A 112 8.74 -8.33 -2.42
CA LYS A 112 7.86 -9.49 -2.39
C LYS A 112 6.52 -9.14 -3.04
N PRO A 113 6.07 -9.84 -4.09
CA PRO A 113 4.76 -9.61 -4.68
C PRO A 113 3.60 -9.85 -3.72
N SER A 114 3.81 -10.70 -2.70
CA SER A 114 2.83 -11.01 -1.66
C SER A 114 2.79 -10.00 -0.51
N ASN A 115 3.64 -8.98 -0.53
CA ASN A 115 3.66 -7.97 0.51
C ASN A 115 2.30 -7.23 0.52
N THR A 116 1.59 -7.33 1.65
CA THR A 116 0.29 -6.67 1.83
C THR A 116 0.43 -5.28 2.45
N GLY A 117 1.56 -4.97 3.12
CA GLY A 117 1.85 -3.63 3.63
C GLY A 117 1.83 -2.56 2.53
N LYS A 118 2.33 -2.88 1.32
CA LYS A 118 2.30 -1.97 0.16
C LYS A 118 0.88 -1.50 -0.21
N LEU A 119 -0.15 -2.33 0.07
CA LEU A 119 -1.54 -2.01 -0.28
C LEU A 119 -2.06 -0.80 0.51
N ILE A 120 -1.48 -0.52 1.67
CA ILE A 120 -1.76 0.68 2.45
C ILE A 120 -1.31 1.91 1.65
N ALA A 121 -0.07 1.89 1.16
CA ALA A 121 0.50 2.99 0.37
C ALA A 121 -0.12 3.12 -1.02
N ASP A 122 -0.75 2.08 -1.56
CA ASP A 122 -1.46 2.15 -2.84
C ASP A 122 -2.65 3.12 -2.76
N ILE A 123 -3.38 3.13 -1.64
CA ILE A 123 -4.60 3.92 -1.49
C ILE A 123 -4.45 5.12 -0.54
N LEU A 124 -3.52 5.10 0.41
CA LEU A 124 -3.26 6.20 1.35
C LEU A 124 -1.98 6.94 0.93
N PRO A 125 -2.10 8.09 0.24
CA PRO A 125 -0.95 8.76 -0.38
C PRO A 125 0.08 9.27 0.63
N ASP A 126 -0.35 9.61 1.84
CA ASP A 126 0.54 10.11 2.90
C ASP A 126 1.28 8.99 3.66
N THR A 127 1.16 7.73 3.23
CA THR A 127 1.87 6.62 3.85
C THR A 127 3.38 6.78 3.71
N LEU A 128 4.10 6.61 4.81
CA LEU A 128 5.56 6.62 4.87
C LEU A 128 6.10 5.19 4.84
N ALA A 129 7.26 4.99 4.22
CA ALA A 129 7.91 3.69 4.16
C ALA A 129 9.44 3.82 4.27
N TYR A 130 10.04 3.05 5.17
CA TYR A 130 11.47 3.06 5.44
C TYR A 130 12.03 1.64 5.49
N GLN A 131 13.26 1.46 5.00
CA GLN A 131 13.99 0.21 5.20
C GLN A 131 14.44 0.12 6.66
N TRP A 132 14.15 -1.01 7.30
CA TRP A 132 14.67 -1.28 8.64
C TRP A 132 16.18 -1.44 8.62
N SER A 133 16.85 -0.78 9.57
CA SER A 133 18.26 -0.97 9.88
C SER A 133 18.44 -1.04 11.39
N ARG A 134 19.17 -2.06 11.84
CA ARG A 134 19.46 -2.24 13.27
C ARG A 134 20.43 -1.20 13.82
N THR A 135 21.39 -0.77 12.99
CA THR A 135 22.54 0.04 13.43
C THR A 135 22.53 1.44 12.84
N GLU A 136 21.92 1.61 11.67
CA GLU A 136 21.93 2.87 10.91
C GLU A 136 20.49 3.18 10.46
N PRO A 137 19.57 3.47 11.39
CA PRO A 137 18.21 3.85 11.04
C PRO A 137 18.21 5.13 10.20
N ASP A 138 17.26 5.23 9.28
CA ASP A 138 17.11 6.43 8.44
C ASP A 138 16.82 7.66 9.31
N SER A 139 17.56 8.75 9.09
CA SER A 139 17.36 10.01 9.80
C SER A 139 15.94 10.58 9.65
N GLN A 140 15.29 10.36 8.49
CA GLN A 140 13.92 10.79 8.26
C GLN A 140 12.92 9.94 9.05
N LEU A 141 13.17 8.63 9.20
CA LEU A 141 12.38 7.79 10.09
C LEU A 141 12.47 8.33 11.52
N LEU A 142 13.67 8.61 12.02
CA LEU A 142 13.83 9.14 13.37
C LEU A 142 13.11 10.48 13.57
N ALA A 143 13.15 11.37 12.58
CA ALA A 143 12.43 12.65 12.61
C ALA A 143 10.91 12.46 12.67
N VAL A 144 10.36 11.53 11.88
CA VAL A 144 8.93 11.18 11.89
C VAL A 144 8.49 10.65 13.25
N LEU A 145 9.31 9.82 13.90
CA LEU A 145 9.01 9.27 15.23
C LEU A 145 9.03 10.33 16.35
N GLN A 146 9.70 11.46 16.12
CA GLN A 146 9.78 12.59 17.05
C GLN A 146 8.77 13.70 16.74
N ASP A 147 8.00 13.57 15.67
CA ASP A 147 6.99 14.56 15.28
C ASP A 147 5.90 14.66 16.35
N THR A 148 5.79 15.84 16.94
CA THR A 148 4.82 16.10 18.01
C THR A 148 3.43 16.49 17.51
N THR A 149 3.25 16.66 16.19
CA THR A 149 1.95 16.98 15.57
C THR A 149 1.04 15.76 15.46
N ARG A 150 1.59 14.55 15.57
CA ARG A 150 0.88 13.27 15.51
C ARG A 150 1.07 12.47 16.78
N GLN A 151 0.11 11.58 17.07
CA GLN A 151 0.22 10.63 18.18
C GLN A 151 0.72 9.28 17.66
N PRO A 152 1.98 8.88 17.95
CA PRO A 152 2.53 7.64 17.43
C PRO A 152 2.00 6.43 18.19
N TYR A 153 1.73 5.34 17.47
CA TYR A 153 1.39 4.02 18.02
C TYR A 153 2.20 2.95 17.31
N LEU A 154 2.95 2.14 18.06
CA LEU A 154 3.57 0.94 17.52
C LEU A 154 2.55 -0.20 17.56
N ILE A 155 2.17 -0.70 16.39
CA ILE A 155 1.24 -1.82 16.31
C ILE A 155 2.01 -3.13 16.58
N PHE A 156 1.79 -3.71 17.75
CA PHE A 156 2.41 -4.97 18.15
C PHE A 156 1.63 -5.61 19.31
N PRO A 157 1.62 -6.96 19.45
CA PRO A 157 0.86 -7.61 20.52
C PRO A 157 1.37 -7.26 21.91
N ASP A 158 0.43 -7.04 22.83
CA ASP A 158 0.66 -6.73 24.24
C ASP A 158 1.58 -7.72 24.98
N SER A 159 1.52 -9.01 24.64
CA SER A 159 2.40 -10.07 25.18
C SER A 159 3.90 -9.83 24.98
N TYR A 160 4.28 -8.89 24.11
CA TYR A 160 5.66 -8.50 23.86
C TYR A 160 6.05 -7.17 24.51
N ALA A 161 5.13 -6.51 25.22
CA ALA A 161 5.46 -5.31 25.98
C ALA A 161 6.53 -5.64 27.03
N GLN A 162 7.56 -4.80 27.08
CA GLN A 162 8.64 -4.86 28.06
C GLN A 162 8.73 -3.51 28.77
N ASN A 163 9.32 -3.48 29.98
CA ASN A 163 9.75 -2.25 30.67
C ASN A 163 8.65 -1.19 30.85
N ASP A 164 7.53 -1.55 31.49
CA ASP A 164 6.42 -0.63 31.81
C ASP A 164 5.87 0.19 30.63
N ARG A 165 6.10 -0.29 29.41
CA ARG A 165 5.66 0.37 28.18
C ARG A 165 4.14 0.48 28.17
N ILE A 166 3.65 1.67 27.85
CA ILE A 166 2.21 1.94 27.73
C ILE A 166 1.64 1.08 26.61
N VAL A 167 0.64 0.26 26.94
CA VAL A 167 -0.15 -0.52 25.98
C VAL A 167 -1.59 -0.03 26.01
N VAL A 168 -2.11 0.28 24.84
CA VAL A 168 -3.52 0.62 24.63
C VAL A 168 -4.17 -0.37 23.67
N ASN A 169 -5.49 -0.53 23.77
CA ASN A 169 -6.26 -1.43 22.90
C ASN A 169 -7.09 -0.69 21.84
N GLN A 170 -7.04 0.64 21.89
CA GLN A 170 -7.66 1.55 20.92
C GLN A 170 -6.82 2.82 20.86
N PRO A 171 -6.70 3.46 19.69
CA PRO A 171 -6.10 4.79 19.60
C PRO A 171 -6.91 5.75 20.46
N SER A 172 -6.24 6.61 21.22
CA SER A 172 -6.94 7.64 21.99
C SER A 172 -7.52 8.66 21.03
N ILE A 173 -8.79 9.00 21.22
CA ILE A 173 -9.39 10.18 20.57
C ILE A 173 -8.68 11.40 21.17
N SER A 174 -7.70 11.91 20.43
CA SER A 174 -6.90 13.08 20.80
C SER A 174 -6.96 14.11 19.67
N ASP A 175 -6.59 15.36 19.95
CA ASP A 175 -6.50 16.41 18.93
C ASP A 175 -5.43 16.10 17.86
N LYS A 176 -4.47 15.22 18.18
CA LYS A 176 -3.41 14.81 17.27
C LYS A 176 -3.85 13.59 16.45
N PRO A 177 -3.80 13.65 15.11
CA PRO A 177 -4.05 12.48 14.28
C PRO A 177 -3.06 11.35 14.59
N ALA A 178 -3.52 10.10 14.48
CA ALA A 178 -2.68 8.94 14.76
C ALA A 178 -1.57 8.76 13.70
N LEU A 179 -0.41 8.31 14.17
CA LEU A 179 0.66 7.77 13.34
C LEU A 179 0.82 6.28 13.68
N PHE A 180 0.32 5.40 12.82
CA PHE A 180 0.41 3.96 13.00
C PHE A 180 1.72 3.42 12.42
N ILE A 181 2.56 2.88 13.29
CA ILE A 181 3.86 2.32 12.92
C ILE A 181 3.71 0.80 12.81
N LEU A 182 3.94 0.28 11.60
CA LEU A 182 3.85 -1.15 11.29
C LEU A 182 5.24 -1.70 11.00
N LEU A 183 5.56 -2.82 11.65
CA LEU A 183 6.78 -3.59 11.40
C LEU A 183 6.47 -4.63 10.32
N ASP A 184 6.81 -4.31 9.07
CA ASP A 184 6.41 -5.12 7.92
C ASP A 184 7.46 -6.16 7.55
N GLY A 185 7.08 -7.43 7.70
CA GLY A 185 7.93 -8.60 7.54
C GLY A 185 7.21 -9.85 8.00
N THR A 186 7.87 -11.00 7.86
CA THR A 186 7.39 -12.22 8.49
C THR A 186 7.39 -12.08 10.01
N TRP A 187 6.59 -12.88 10.71
CA TRP A 187 6.50 -12.78 12.17
C TRP A 187 7.86 -12.86 12.92
N PRO A 188 8.80 -13.76 12.56
CA PRO A 188 10.15 -13.74 13.15
C PRO A 188 10.94 -12.46 12.83
N GLU A 189 10.78 -11.89 11.64
CA GLU A 189 11.42 -10.64 11.21
C GLU A 189 10.85 -9.46 11.99
N ALA A 190 9.52 -9.33 12.09
CA ALA A 190 8.86 -8.28 12.87
C ALA A 190 9.26 -8.31 14.35
N ARG A 191 9.29 -9.50 14.98
CA ARG A 191 9.80 -9.67 16.35
C ARG A 191 11.26 -9.27 16.49
N LYS A 192 12.08 -9.55 15.47
CA LYS A 192 13.49 -9.12 15.45
C LYS A 192 13.58 -7.60 15.33
N MET A 193 12.79 -6.96 14.46
CA MET A 193 12.75 -5.51 14.33
C MET A 193 12.33 -4.86 15.64
N PHE A 194 11.24 -5.32 16.26
CA PHE A 194 10.76 -4.84 17.56
C PHE A 194 11.88 -4.86 18.61
N ARG A 195 12.49 -6.03 18.84
CA ARG A 195 13.53 -6.21 19.86
C ARG A 195 14.86 -5.50 19.55
N LYS A 196 15.13 -5.18 18.29
CA LYS A 196 16.41 -4.62 17.83
C LYS A 196 16.28 -3.17 17.35
N SER A 197 15.23 -2.48 17.76
CA SER A 197 15.00 -1.07 17.43
C SER A 197 14.76 -0.25 18.71
N PRO A 198 15.81 0.06 19.49
CA PRO A 198 15.66 0.83 20.73
C PRO A 198 15.00 2.21 20.53
N TYR A 199 15.10 2.76 19.31
CA TYR A 199 14.42 4.00 18.93
C TYR A 199 12.89 3.89 18.91
N LEU A 200 12.31 2.69 19.08
CA LEU A 200 10.87 2.47 19.20
C LEU A 200 10.42 2.27 20.66
N ASP A 201 11.33 2.17 21.64
CA ASP A 201 11.01 1.71 23.00
C ASP A 201 10.03 2.64 23.73
N ASN A 202 10.12 3.95 23.48
CA ASN A 202 9.30 4.97 24.13
C ASN A 202 7.93 5.20 23.47
N ILE A 203 7.64 4.53 22.35
CA ILE A 203 6.38 4.72 21.62
C ILE A 203 5.29 3.86 22.29
N PRO A 204 4.09 4.37 22.57
CA PRO A 204 3.03 3.52 23.12
C PRO A 204 2.65 2.41 22.13
N MET A 205 2.38 1.21 22.65
CA MET A 205 1.92 0.08 21.86
C MET A 205 0.41 0.11 21.69
N LEU A 206 -0.06 -0.14 20.47
CA LEU A 206 -1.47 -0.42 20.21
C LEU A 206 -1.62 -1.91 19.89
N SER A 207 -2.21 -2.65 20.83
CA SER A 207 -2.51 -4.08 20.67
C SER A 207 -3.95 -4.22 20.19
N ILE A 208 -4.14 -4.89 19.04
CA ILE A 208 -5.48 -5.14 18.52
C ILE A 208 -5.99 -6.43 19.16
N ASN A 209 -7.03 -6.38 19.98
CA ASN A 209 -7.63 -7.59 20.59
C ASN A 209 -8.56 -8.30 19.60
N ASP A 210 -8.57 -9.64 19.62
CA ASP A 210 -9.38 -10.50 18.73
C ASP A 210 -10.89 -10.19 18.75
N LYS A 211 -11.44 -9.76 19.89
CA LYS A 211 -12.88 -9.47 20.04
C LYS A 211 -13.36 -8.20 19.35
N ALA A 212 -12.47 -7.24 19.06
CA ALA A 212 -12.80 -6.07 18.27
C ALA A 212 -12.68 -6.34 16.76
N ARG A 213 -12.26 -7.55 16.36
CA ARG A 213 -11.95 -7.93 14.97
C ARG A 213 -13.15 -8.50 14.20
N THR A 214 -14.31 -8.66 14.84
CA THR A 214 -15.36 -9.58 14.36
C THR A 214 -16.39 -8.99 13.40
N ASP A 215 -16.90 -7.75 13.54
CA ASP A 215 -18.13 -7.41 12.78
C ASP A 215 -17.92 -7.13 11.28
N TYR A 216 -16.72 -6.71 10.86
CA TYR A 216 -16.42 -6.41 9.46
C TYR A 216 -15.81 -7.62 8.69
N LEU A 217 -15.03 -8.46 9.36
CA LEU A 217 -14.30 -9.59 8.76
C LEU A 217 -15.10 -10.90 8.69
N LEU A 218 -16.15 -11.06 9.52
CA LEU A 218 -16.91 -12.31 9.67
C LEU A 218 -17.70 -12.77 8.43
N ARG A 219 -17.70 -12.01 7.33
CA ARG A 219 -18.34 -12.43 6.06
C ARG A 219 -17.45 -13.26 5.15
N ILE A 220 -16.19 -13.54 5.52
CA ILE A 220 -15.27 -14.34 4.70
C ILE A 220 -14.53 -15.34 5.61
N PRO A 221 -14.39 -16.63 5.23
CA PRO A 221 -13.67 -17.60 6.05
C PRO A 221 -12.16 -17.28 6.08
N SER A 222 -11.69 -16.59 7.12
CA SER A 222 -10.26 -16.50 7.45
C SER A 222 -9.87 -17.68 8.32
N ARG A 223 -8.81 -18.41 7.95
CA ARG A 223 -8.20 -19.41 8.85
C ARG A 223 -7.60 -18.69 10.06
N GLU A 224 -7.78 -19.31 11.22
CA GLU A 224 -7.85 -18.71 12.55
C GLU A 224 -6.56 -18.13 13.17
N GLU A 225 -5.41 -18.01 12.49
CA GLU A 225 -4.17 -17.79 13.28
C GLU A 225 -3.25 -16.61 12.95
N GLN A 226 -3.24 -15.96 11.78
CA GLN A 226 -2.39 -14.77 11.59
C GLN A 226 -2.97 -13.81 10.55
N HIS A 227 -3.49 -12.67 11.00
CA HIS A 227 -3.86 -11.56 10.11
C HIS A 227 -2.62 -10.97 9.44
N CYS A 228 -2.76 -10.54 8.20
CA CYS A 228 -1.70 -9.88 7.46
C CYS A 228 -1.70 -8.36 7.73
N THR A 229 -0.59 -7.68 7.35
CA THR A 229 -0.34 -6.25 7.63
C THR A 229 -1.51 -5.34 7.26
N VAL A 230 -2.19 -5.60 6.13
CA VAL A 230 -3.29 -4.76 5.65
C VAL A 230 -4.59 -4.94 6.44
N GLU A 231 -4.86 -6.12 6.99
CA GLU A 231 -6.06 -6.35 7.82
C GLU A 231 -5.92 -5.58 9.13
N VAL A 232 -4.74 -5.67 9.76
CA VAL A 232 -4.36 -4.88 10.93
C VAL A 232 -4.53 -3.38 10.64
N ALA A 233 -4.06 -2.91 9.48
CA ALA A 233 -4.19 -1.51 9.08
C ALA A 233 -5.65 -1.06 8.90
N ALA A 234 -6.50 -1.88 8.27
CA ALA A 234 -7.92 -1.58 8.13
C ALA A 234 -8.63 -1.48 9.50
N THR A 235 -8.30 -2.38 10.43
CA THR A 235 -8.87 -2.35 11.78
C THR A 235 -8.48 -1.08 12.54
N VAL A 236 -7.21 -0.65 12.51
CA VAL A 236 -6.81 0.56 13.26
C VAL A 236 -7.32 1.86 12.63
N LEU A 237 -7.53 1.90 11.31
CA LEU A 237 -8.23 3.01 10.65
C LEU A 237 -9.66 3.14 11.16
N GLU A 238 -10.38 2.02 11.24
CA GLU A 238 -11.74 2.00 11.76
C GLU A 238 -11.79 2.47 13.21
N GLN A 239 -10.90 1.96 14.07
CA GLN A 239 -10.80 2.37 15.47
C GLN A 239 -10.44 3.86 15.65
N ALA A 240 -9.72 4.45 14.70
CA ALA A 240 -9.42 5.89 14.67
C ALA A 240 -10.53 6.75 14.07
N GLY A 241 -11.60 6.15 13.56
CA GLY A 241 -12.71 6.86 12.90
C GLY A 241 -12.48 7.18 11.42
N ASP A 242 -11.40 6.67 10.80
CA ASP A 242 -11.15 6.77 9.37
C ASP A 242 -11.91 5.66 8.61
N ILE A 243 -13.24 5.65 8.78
CA ILE A 243 -14.14 4.55 8.35
C ILE A 243 -14.07 4.30 6.84
N GLU A 244 -14.11 5.35 6.01
CA GLU A 244 -14.08 5.19 4.55
C GLU A 244 -12.72 4.68 4.07
N ALA A 245 -11.63 5.14 4.68
CA ALA A 245 -10.30 4.63 4.38
C ALA A 245 -10.16 3.15 4.75
N SER A 246 -10.71 2.73 5.90
CA SER A 246 -10.74 1.32 6.31
C SER A 246 -11.47 0.44 5.29
N LYS A 247 -12.69 0.84 4.89
CA LYS A 247 -13.49 0.10 3.90
C LYS A 247 -12.78 -0.02 2.56
N GLN A 248 -12.21 1.08 2.06
CA GLN A 248 -11.50 1.08 0.78
C GLN A 248 -10.23 0.23 0.84
N LEU A 249 -9.49 0.26 1.95
CA LEU A 249 -8.31 -0.57 2.13
C LEU A 249 -8.64 -2.07 2.05
N PHE A 250 -9.75 -2.45 2.68
CA PHE A 250 -10.20 -3.83 2.67
C PHE A 250 -10.72 -4.27 1.30
N ALA A 251 -11.47 -3.41 0.59
CA ALA A 251 -11.91 -3.65 -0.78
C ALA A 251 -10.70 -3.87 -1.72
N HIS A 252 -9.70 -2.98 -1.64
CA HIS A 252 -8.45 -3.09 -2.38
C HIS A 252 -7.69 -4.37 -2.06
N PHE A 253 -7.64 -4.77 -0.78
CA PHE A 253 -7.03 -6.03 -0.36
C PHE A 253 -7.74 -7.26 -0.95
N ASN A 254 -9.08 -7.28 -0.96
CA ASN A 254 -9.84 -8.38 -1.54
C ASN A 254 -9.60 -8.51 -3.04
N LEU A 255 -9.59 -7.39 -3.76
CA LEU A 255 -9.25 -7.35 -5.18
C LEU A 255 -7.82 -7.86 -5.44
N PHE A 256 -6.85 -7.41 -4.64
CA PHE A 256 -5.47 -7.89 -4.72
C PHE A 256 -5.39 -9.40 -4.50
N LYS A 257 -6.06 -9.95 -3.49
CA LYS A 257 -6.10 -11.41 -3.23
C LYS A 257 -6.65 -12.17 -4.43
N HIS A 258 -7.75 -11.71 -5.01
CA HIS A 258 -8.37 -12.32 -6.19
C HIS A 258 -7.36 -12.38 -7.36
N LYS A 259 -6.85 -11.23 -7.79
CA LYS A 259 -5.89 -11.13 -8.90
C LYS A 259 -4.57 -11.87 -8.63
N TYR A 260 -4.12 -11.92 -7.37
CA TYR A 260 -2.94 -12.67 -6.98
C TYR A 260 -3.13 -14.19 -7.10
N LEU A 261 -4.32 -14.70 -6.78
CA LEU A 261 -4.68 -16.12 -6.89
C LEU A 261 -4.91 -16.54 -8.35
N GLU A 262 -5.55 -15.70 -9.17
CA GLU A 262 -5.65 -15.92 -10.62
C GLU A 262 -4.27 -16.05 -11.28
N GLY A 263 -3.30 -15.26 -10.83
CA GLY A 263 -1.90 -15.36 -11.24
C GLY A 263 -1.18 -16.64 -10.79
N LYS A 264 -1.86 -17.54 -10.06
CA LYS A 264 -1.35 -18.82 -9.54
C LYS A 264 -2.38 -19.95 -9.73
N PRO A 265 -2.74 -20.33 -10.96
CA PRO A 265 -3.83 -21.26 -11.24
C PRO A 265 -3.62 -22.67 -10.63
N HIS A 266 -2.38 -23.08 -10.37
CA HIS A 266 -2.07 -24.36 -9.71
C HIS A 266 -2.08 -24.30 -8.17
N HIS A 267 -2.41 -23.15 -7.57
CA HIS A 267 -2.52 -23.04 -6.11
C HIS A 267 -3.85 -23.67 -5.63
N PRO A 268 -3.87 -24.51 -4.58
CA PRO A 268 -5.10 -25.18 -4.12
C PRO A 268 -6.27 -24.23 -3.84
N THR A 269 -5.98 -23.05 -3.30
CA THR A 269 -7.00 -22.00 -3.09
C THR A 269 -7.54 -21.42 -4.39
N ALA A 270 -6.69 -21.22 -5.41
CA ALA A 270 -7.14 -20.72 -6.71
C ALA A 270 -8.04 -21.75 -7.40
N GLN A 271 -7.71 -23.04 -7.31
CA GLN A 271 -8.54 -24.12 -7.84
C GLN A 271 -9.92 -24.18 -7.19
N ARG A 272 -10.02 -23.92 -5.87
CA ARG A 272 -11.30 -23.86 -5.16
C ARG A 272 -12.16 -22.67 -5.59
N ILE A 273 -11.55 -21.50 -5.76
CA ILE A 273 -12.27 -20.29 -6.23
C ILE A 273 -12.80 -20.52 -7.65
N LEU A 274 -11.94 -21.01 -8.56
CA LEU A 274 -12.33 -21.32 -9.94
C LEU A 274 -13.41 -22.40 -10.04
N SER A 275 -13.51 -23.30 -9.05
CA SER A 275 -14.57 -24.32 -8.98
C SER A 275 -15.88 -23.82 -8.37
N GLN A 276 -15.90 -22.60 -7.81
CA GLN A 276 -17.07 -22.01 -7.15
C GLN A 276 -17.77 -20.92 -7.98
N ASP A 277 -17.19 -20.49 -9.11
CA ASP A 277 -17.90 -19.65 -10.08
C ASP A 277 -18.90 -20.52 -10.88
N PRO A 278 -20.22 -20.24 -10.80
CA PRO A 278 -21.19 -20.87 -11.70
C PRO A 278 -20.96 -20.32 -13.11
N GLN A 279 -20.88 -21.22 -14.10
CA GLN A 279 -20.97 -20.85 -15.52
C GLN A 279 -22.29 -20.14 -15.86
#